data_AF-A0A2E6J406-F1
#
_entry.id   AF-A0A2E6J406-F1
#
_cell.length_a   1.000
_cell.length_b   1.000
_cell.length_c   1.000
_cell.angle_alpha   90.00
_cell.angle_beta   90.00
_cell.angle_gamma   90.00
#
_symmetry.space_group_name_H-M   'P 1'
#
loop_
_entity.id
_entity.type
_entity.pdbx_description
1 polymer ?
#
loop_
_entity_poly.entity_id
_entity_poly.type
_entity_poly.pdbx_seq_one_letter_code
_entity_poly.pdbx_strand_id
1 'polypeptide(L)'
;IKSGVTPRQIIQDYTRRFDEEGIIVVDPQMHMVQPKNNFPFYSQGFDPDKTLISVDLHGKGKGSRARKFDIYLGPRMGSYGPDWTFDIPLQPNHHFVLEYFFYMPSPAGEDQDQYLLWWDHEQAIATESGVELLVPLQTELYLIH
;
A
#
# COMPACT_ATOMS: atom_id res chain seq x y z
N ILE A 1 13.01 -0.87 1.00
CA ILE A 1 12.85 0.20 -0.03
C ILE A 1 14.09 1.08 0.01
N LYS A 2 14.72 1.38 -1.14
CA LYS A 2 15.85 2.31 -1.28
C LYS A 2 15.99 2.77 -2.73
N SER A 3 16.86 3.73 -3.02
CA SER A 3 17.18 4.08 -4.41
C SER A 3 17.93 2.94 -5.12
N GLY A 4 17.73 2.83 -6.43
CA GLY A 4 18.37 1.83 -7.29
C GLY A 4 17.72 0.45 -7.30
N VAL A 5 16.72 0.20 -6.45
CA VAL A 5 15.93 -1.05 -6.51
C VAL A 5 14.60 -0.83 -7.22
N THR A 6 14.10 -1.87 -7.88
CA THR A 6 12.81 -1.82 -8.57
C THR A 6 11.65 -2.14 -7.62
N PRO A 7 10.44 -1.63 -7.89
CA PRO A 7 9.21 -2.08 -7.23
C PRO A 7 9.10 -3.60 -7.11
N ARG A 8 9.41 -4.36 -8.18
CA ARG A 8 9.36 -5.83 -8.16
C ARG A 8 10.27 -6.44 -7.09
N GLN A 9 11.51 -5.94 -6.99
CA GLN A 9 12.47 -6.39 -5.99
C GLN A 9 12.02 -6.02 -4.58
N ILE A 10 11.43 -4.82 -4.42
CA ILE A 10 10.89 -4.38 -3.14
C ILE A 10 9.73 -5.29 -2.70
N ILE A 11 8.79 -5.59 -3.61
CA ILE A 11 7.66 -6.49 -3.35
C ILE A 11 8.14 -7.86 -2.91
N GLN A 12 9.11 -8.44 -3.62
CA GLN A 12 9.71 -9.71 -3.25
C GLN A 12 10.35 -9.68 -1.86
N ASP A 13 11.07 -8.61 -1.52
CA ASP A 13 11.73 -8.48 -0.21
C ASP A 13 10.72 -8.32 0.93
N TYR A 14 9.75 -7.40 0.82
CA TYR A 14 8.79 -7.20 1.91
C TYR A 14 7.86 -8.40 2.07
N THR A 15 7.45 -9.07 0.98
CA THR A 15 6.58 -10.25 1.07
C THR A 15 7.26 -11.37 1.85
N ARG A 16 8.54 -11.62 1.58
CA ARG A 16 9.33 -12.61 2.36
C ARG A 16 9.42 -12.22 3.84
N ARG A 17 9.72 -10.96 4.13
CA ARG A 17 9.90 -10.48 5.51
C ARG A 17 8.58 -10.46 6.29
N PHE A 18 7.46 -10.18 5.63
CA PHE A 18 6.15 -10.20 6.27
C PHE A 18 5.66 -11.63 6.54
N ASP A 19 5.94 -12.57 5.65
CA ASP A 19 5.65 -13.99 5.90
C ASP A 19 6.39 -14.52 7.15
N GLU A 20 7.66 -14.11 7.34
CA GLU A 20 8.45 -14.41 8.54
C GLU A 20 7.81 -13.89 9.85
N GLU A 21 6.98 -12.85 9.77
CA GLU A 21 6.28 -12.22 10.89
C GLU A 21 4.79 -12.64 10.98
N GLY A 22 4.35 -13.60 10.15
CA GLY A 22 2.95 -14.06 10.11
C GLY A 22 1.97 -13.07 9.47
N ILE A 23 2.48 -12.08 8.73
CA ILE A 23 1.69 -11.07 8.02
C ILE A 23 1.45 -11.54 6.57
N ILE A 24 0.19 -11.52 6.14
CA ILE A 24 -0.21 -11.93 4.79
C ILE A 24 -0.28 -10.69 3.90
N VAL A 25 0.56 -10.66 2.87
CA VAL A 25 0.47 -9.68 1.79
C VAL A 25 -0.64 -10.10 0.82
N VAL A 26 -1.59 -9.19 0.58
CA VAL A 26 -2.67 -9.36 -0.39
C VAL A 26 -2.54 -8.36 -1.53
N ASP A 27 -2.75 -8.83 -2.75
CA ASP A 27 -2.85 -8.04 -3.99
C ASP A 27 -4.15 -8.49 -4.68
N PRO A 28 -5.04 -7.59 -5.14
CA PRO A 28 -4.97 -6.11 -5.20
C PRO A 28 -5.52 -5.36 -3.99
N GLN A 29 -5.41 -4.02 -4.00
CA GLN A 29 -6.08 -3.15 -3.04
C GLN A 29 -7.59 -3.42 -3.06
N MET A 30 -8.04 -4.20 -2.09
CA MET A 30 -9.35 -4.83 -2.06
C MET A 30 -10.53 -3.85 -2.11
N HIS A 31 -10.34 -2.63 -1.61
CA HIS A 31 -11.34 -1.55 -1.62
C HIS A 31 -11.52 -0.86 -2.98
N MET A 32 -10.63 -1.16 -3.94
CA MET A 32 -10.57 -0.48 -5.23
C MET A 32 -10.89 -1.41 -6.42
N VAL A 33 -11.03 -2.73 -6.20
CA VAL A 33 -11.40 -3.72 -7.23
C VAL A 33 -12.90 -4.04 -7.19
N GLN A 34 -13.50 -4.26 -8.37
CA GLN A 34 -14.91 -4.60 -8.52
C GLN A 34 -15.10 -6.12 -8.74
N PRO A 35 -16.13 -6.77 -8.17
CA PRO A 35 -17.13 -6.16 -7.29
C PRO A 35 -16.50 -5.77 -5.94
N LYS A 36 -16.72 -4.53 -5.52
CA LYS A 36 -16.43 -4.10 -4.16
C LYS A 36 -17.32 -4.92 -3.23
N ASN A 37 -16.88 -5.16 -2.00
CA ASN A 37 -17.78 -5.67 -0.96
C ASN A 37 -18.21 -7.13 -1.17
N ASN A 38 -17.25 -7.99 -1.51
CA ASN A 38 -17.45 -9.43 -1.67
C ASN A 38 -16.89 -10.21 -0.46
N PHE A 39 -17.70 -10.35 0.61
CA PHE A 39 -17.28 -11.02 1.85
C PHE A 39 -16.76 -12.44 1.67
N PRO A 40 -17.37 -13.32 0.84
CA PRO A 40 -16.79 -14.63 0.58
C PRO A 40 -15.35 -14.55 0.06
N PHE A 41 -15.04 -13.59 -0.80
CA PHE A 41 -13.68 -13.36 -1.28
C PHE A 41 -12.77 -12.79 -0.18
N TYR A 42 -13.26 -11.85 0.64
CA TYR A 42 -12.48 -11.23 1.72
C TYR A 42 -12.23 -12.11 2.95
N SER A 43 -13.15 -13.04 3.23
CA SER A 43 -13.06 -13.96 4.37
C SER A 43 -12.38 -15.27 4.00
N GLN A 44 -12.12 -15.53 2.71
CA GLN A 44 -11.47 -16.75 2.28
C GLN A 44 -10.02 -16.79 2.79
N GLY A 45 -9.73 -17.74 3.68
CA GLY A 45 -8.42 -17.86 4.30
C GLY A 45 -8.15 -16.79 5.37
N PHE A 46 -9.18 -16.07 5.83
CA PHE A 46 -9.04 -15.16 6.97
C PHE A 46 -8.65 -15.96 8.21
N ASP A 47 -7.53 -15.56 8.78
CA ASP A 47 -7.00 -16.05 10.03
C ASP A 47 -7.00 -14.87 11.00
N PRO A 48 -7.80 -14.90 12.08
CA PRO A 48 -7.90 -13.78 13.02
C PRO A 48 -6.59 -13.50 13.75
N ASP A 49 -5.64 -14.46 13.75
CA ASP A 49 -4.32 -14.30 14.36
C ASP A 49 -3.30 -13.72 13.37
N LYS A 50 -3.71 -13.44 12.12
CA LYS A 50 -2.84 -12.87 11.09
C LYS A 50 -3.31 -11.50 10.63
N THR A 51 -2.33 -10.66 10.31
CA THR A 51 -2.59 -9.34 9.72
C THR A 51 -2.62 -9.47 8.20
N LEU A 52 -3.68 -8.96 7.56
CA LEU A 52 -3.77 -8.85 6.11
C LEU A 52 -3.39 -7.43 5.68
N ILE A 53 -2.41 -7.31 4.79
CA ILE A 53 -1.88 -6.02 4.33
C ILE A 53 -1.76 -5.96 2.82
N SER A 54 -2.20 -4.85 2.21
CA SER A 54 -1.75 -4.44 0.87
C SER A 54 -0.81 -3.27 1.03
N VAL A 55 0.25 -3.22 0.23
CA VAL A 55 1.21 -2.10 0.24
C VAL A 55 1.25 -1.47 -1.15
N ASP A 56 1.12 -0.15 -1.20
CA ASP A 56 1.29 0.64 -2.43
C ASP A 56 2.38 1.70 -2.23
N LEU A 57 3.04 2.03 -3.32
CA LEU A 57 3.96 3.15 -3.37
C LEU A 57 3.70 3.85 -4.69
N HIS A 58 3.52 5.15 -4.66
CA HIS A 58 3.45 5.89 -5.91
C HIS A 58 3.99 7.30 -5.76
N GLY A 59 4.51 7.84 -6.86
CA GLY A 59 4.86 9.24 -6.93
C GLY A 59 3.63 10.10 -6.58
N LYS A 60 3.84 11.13 -5.77
CA LYS A 60 2.83 12.18 -5.55
C LYS A 60 3.36 13.45 -6.19
N GLY A 61 2.78 13.79 -7.33
CA GLY A 61 3.10 15.01 -8.07
C GLY A 61 2.76 16.28 -7.28
N LYS A 62 2.59 17.42 -7.95
CA LYS A 62 2.16 18.69 -7.33
C LYS A 62 0.67 18.67 -6.91
N GLY A 63 0.26 17.65 -6.17
CA GLY A 63 -1.13 17.22 -5.93
C GLY A 63 -2.05 18.24 -5.25
N SER A 64 -1.49 19.27 -4.58
CA SER A 64 -2.26 20.39 -4.01
C SER A 64 -2.41 21.60 -4.96
N ARG A 65 -1.91 21.50 -6.21
CA ARG A 65 -2.02 22.57 -7.22
C ARG A 65 -3.06 22.20 -8.29
N ALA A 66 -3.58 23.22 -8.96
CA ALA A 66 -4.62 23.09 -9.99
C ALA A 66 -4.24 22.15 -11.16
N ARG A 67 -2.94 21.93 -11.40
CA ARG A 67 -2.44 20.93 -12.36
C ARG A 67 -1.83 19.77 -11.59
N LYS A 68 -2.65 18.74 -11.34
CA LYS A 68 -2.20 17.47 -10.80
C LYS A 68 -1.40 16.76 -11.90
N PHE A 69 -0.15 16.44 -11.63
CA PHE A 69 0.60 15.49 -12.46
C PHE A 69 0.33 14.09 -11.95
N ASP A 70 0.27 13.16 -12.89
CA ASP A 70 -0.31 11.85 -12.69
C ASP A 70 0.41 11.03 -11.60
N ILE A 71 -0.37 10.41 -10.72
CA ILE A 71 0.06 9.46 -9.69
C ILE A 71 0.23 8.03 -10.25
N TYR A 72 -0.19 7.80 -11.50
CA TYR A 72 -0.20 6.50 -12.16
C TYR A 72 1.06 6.21 -12.98
N LEU A 73 1.94 7.20 -13.21
CA LEU A 73 3.18 7.03 -13.98
C LEU A 73 4.37 6.97 -13.01
N GLY A 74 5.20 5.92 -13.17
CA GLY A 74 6.04 5.34 -12.12
C GLY A 74 7.21 6.18 -11.57
N PRO A 75 8.06 5.55 -10.71
CA PRO A 75 7.96 4.18 -10.19
C PRO A 75 6.75 4.01 -9.25
N ARG A 76 6.03 2.89 -9.41
CA ARG A 76 4.86 2.53 -8.62
C ARG A 76 4.98 1.09 -8.11
N MET A 77 4.52 0.83 -6.90
CA MET A 77 4.19 -0.49 -6.35
C MET A 77 2.69 -0.54 -6.07
N GLY A 78 2.06 -1.69 -6.29
CA GLY A 78 0.64 -1.90 -6.02
C GLY A 78 -0.25 -1.82 -7.26
N SER A 79 -1.53 -2.13 -7.07
CA SER A 79 -2.43 -2.68 -8.10
C SER A 79 -2.92 -1.73 -9.20
N TYR A 80 -2.46 -0.48 -9.24
CA TYR A 80 -2.94 0.58 -10.16
C TYR A 80 -1.92 1.09 -11.17
N GLY A 81 -0.73 0.49 -11.22
CA GLY A 81 0.29 0.81 -12.23
C GLY A 81 0.30 -0.21 -13.36
N PRO A 82 0.66 0.18 -14.60
CA PRO A 82 1.03 -0.80 -15.61
C PRO A 82 2.20 -1.67 -15.14
N ASP A 83 2.19 -2.97 -15.44
CA ASP A 83 3.23 -3.91 -14.98
C ASP A 83 4.67 -3.47 -15.30
N TRP A 84 4.88 -2.78 -16.42
CA TRP A 84 6.20 -2.26 -16.81
C TRP A 84 6.76 -1.24 -15.81
N THR A 85 5.91 -0.59 -15.01
CA THR A 85 6.36 0.32 -13.95
C THR A 85 7.07 -0.42 -12.83
N PHE A 86 6.82 -1.73 -12.68
CA PHE A 86 7.46 -2.52 -11.63
C PHE A 86 8.96 -2.76 -11.85
N ASP A 87 9.43 -2.51 -13.07
CA ASP A 87 10.81 -2.71 -13.49
C ASP A 87 11.60 -1.39 -13.61
N ILE A 88 10.99 -0.26 -13.21
CA ILE A 88 11.66 1.05 -13.15
C ILE A 88 12.30 1.24 -11.76
N PRO A 89 13.63 1.37 -11.67
CA PRO A 89 14.29 1.60 -10.39
C PRO A 89 13.89 2.93 -9.75
N LEU A 90 13.70 2.93 -8.43
CA LEU A 90 13.53 4.16 -7.65
C LEU A 90 14.78 5.03 -7.80
N GLN A 91 14.60 6.27 -8.24
CA GLN A 91 15.71 7.21 -8.36
C GLN A 91 16.11 7.77 -6.98
N PRO A 92 17.37 8.17 -6.78
CA PRO A 92 17.76 8.93 -5.59
C PRO A 92 16.90 10.18 -5.44
N ASN A 93 16.50 10.51 -4.21
CA ASN A 93 15.62 11.62 -3.87
C ASN A 93 14.21 11.55 -4.51
N HIS A 94 13.79 10.37 -4.98
CA HIS A 94 12.43 10.20 -5.47
C HIS A 94 11.45 10.38 -4.30
N HIS A 95 10.52 11.32 -4.47
CA HIS A 95 9.45 11.58 -3.51
C HIS A 95 8.23 10.73 -3.86
N PHE A 96 7.75 9.96 -2.90
CA PHE A 96 6.62 9.07 -3.06
C PHE A 96 5.77 9.06 -1.80
N VAL A 97 4.57 8.52 -1.95
CA VAL A 97 3.76 8.07 -0.84
C VAL A 97 3.97 6.58 -0.66
N LEU A 98 4.02 6.16 0.60
CA LEU A 98 3.96 4.77 1.01
C LEU A 98 2.63 4.53 1.73
N GLU A 99 1.83 3.62 1.20
CA GLU A 99 0.48 3.33 1.69
C GLU A 99 0.41 1.91 2.21
N TYR A 100 -0.04 1.77 3.46
CA TYR A 100 -0.35 0.49 4.07
C TYR A 100 -1.85 0.38 4.26
N PHE A 101 -2.45 -0.64 3.67
CA PHE A 101 -3.87 -0.94 3.78
C PHE A 101 -4.04 -2.20 4.61
N PHE A 102 -4.51 -2.04 5.83
CA PHE A 102 -4.80 -3.14 6.74
C PHE A 102 -6.28 -3.51 6.62
N TYR A 103 -6.54 -4.79 6.39
CA TYR A 103 -7.89 -5.30 6.21
C TYR A 103 -8.27 -6.27 7.33
N MET A 104 -9.49 -6.15 7.81
CA MET A 104 -10.12 -7.12 8.70
C MET A 104 -11.55 -7.36 8.22
N PRO A 105 -12.01 -8.60 8.02
CA PRO A 105 -13.40 -8.87 7.67
C PRO A 105 -14.37 -8.24 8.68
N SER A 106 -15.47 -7.69 8.17
CA SER A 106 -16.52 -7.05 8.97
C SER A 106 -17.84 -7.80 8.77
N PRO A 107 -18.66 -8.03 9.83
CA PRO A 107 -19.96 -8.69 9.73
C PRO A 107 -21.05 -7.79 9.10
N ALA A 108 -20.67 -6.87 8.22
CA ALA A 108 -21.57 -5.92 7.58
C ALA A 108 -22.58 -6.60 6.65
N GLY A 109 -23.72 -5.93 6.41
CA GLY A 109 -24.79 -6.46 5.59
C GLY A 109 -24.43 -6.61 4.11
N GLU A 110 -25.30 -7.29 3.36
CA GLU A 110 -25.24 -7.31 1.89
C GLU A 110 -25.23 -5.85 1.36
N ASP A 111 -24.39 -5.57 0.37
CA ASP A 111 -24.10 -4.24 -0.20
C ASP A 111 -23.28 -3.25 0.65
N GLN A 112 -22.80 -3.64 1.84
CA GLN A 112 -21.92 -2.81 2.68
C GLN A 112 -20.44 -3.23 2.59
N ASP A 113 -19.52 -2.32 2.94
CA ASP A 113 -18.11 -2.66 3.07
C ASP A 113 -17.94 -3.78 4.10
N GLN A 114 -17.60 -4.96 3.59
CA GLN A 114 -17.51 -6.20 4.33
C GLN A 114 -16.11 -6.42 4.95
N TYR A 115 -15.40 -5.31 5.17
CA TYR A 115 -14.12 -5.21 5.83
C TYR A 115 -14.01 -3.88 6.58
N LEU A 116 -13.24 -3.87 7.65
CA LEU A 116 -12.63 -2.67 8.21
C LEU A 116 -11.33 -2.42 7.45
N LEU A 117 -11.14 -1.17 7.02
CA LEU A 117 -9.91 -0.69 6.42
C LEU A 117 -9.26 0.33 7.34
N TRP A 118 -8.04 0.05 7.77
CA TRP A 118 -7.15 1.08 8.29
C TRP A 118 -6.11 1.40 7.20
N TRP A 119 -6.06 2.67 6.81
CA TRP A 119 -5.16 3.16 5.78
C TRP A 119 -4.16 4.12 6.39
N ASP A 120 -2.91 3.68 6.44
CA ASP A 120 -1.77 4.52 6.80
C ASP A 120 -1.10 5.03 5.52
N HIS A 121 -0.93 6.34 5.41
CA HIS A 121 -0.44 7.03 4.23
C HIS A 121 0.72 7.94 4.62
N GLU A 122 1.93 7.50 4.32
CA GLU A 122 3.17 8.17 4.71
C GLU A 122 3.85 8.84 3.51
N GLN A 123 4.46 10.01 3.72
CA GLN A 123 5.25 10.69 2.70
C GLN A 123 6.73 10.44 2.92
N ALA A 124 7.44 10.06 1.86
CA ALA A 124 8.81 9.61 2.00
C ALA A 124 9.70 9.91 0.78
N ILE A 125 11.01 9.84 1.03
CA ILE A 125 12.07 10.04 0.05
C ILE A 125 12.94 8.77 -0.03
N ALA A 126 13.26 8.33 -1.25
CA ALA A 126 14.21 7.25 -1.48
C ALA A 126 15.65 7.73 -1.31
N THR A 127 16.41 7.07 -0.45
CA THR A 127 17.84 7.29 -0.26
C THR A 127 18.63 6.03 -0.58
N GLU A 128 19.96 6.14 -0.68
CA GLU A 128 20.82 4.98 -0.93
C GLU A 128 20.79 3.96 0.21
N SER A 129 20.58 4.43 1.44
CA SER A 129 20.52 3.61 2.65
C SER A 129 19.12 3.08 2.98
N GLY A 130 18.06 3.66 2.41
CA GLY A 130 16.69 3.27 2.73
C GLY A 130 15.64 4.28 2.33
N VAL A 131 14.76 4.55 3.28
CA VAL A 131 13.67 5.52 3.17
C VAL A 131 13.85 6.57 4.25
N GLU A 132 13.72 7.83 3.86
CA GLU A 132 13.57 8.96 4.78
C GLU A 132 12.09 9.35 4.83
N LEU A 133 11.48 9.28 6.01
CA LEU A 133 10.11 9.73 6.21
C LEU A 133 10.09 11.25 6.42
N LEU A 134 9.18 11.94 5.74
CA LEU A 134 9.03 13.39 5.85
C LEU A 134 8.32 13.83 7.13
N VAL A 135 7.62 12.89 7.76
CA VAL A 135 6.97 13.05 9.06
C VAL A 135 7.27 11.80 9.90
N PRO A 136 7.32 11.90 11.24
CA PRO A 136 7.41 10.72 12.09
C PRO A 136 6.21 9.79 11.86
N LEU A 137 6.45 8.47 11.93
CA LEU A 137 5.37 7.48 11.83
C LEU A 137 4.28 7.75 12.86
N GLN A 138 3.04 7.59 12.43
CA GLN A 138 1.92 7.58 13.36
C GLN A 138 1.97 6.29 14.20
N THR A 139 2.22 6.43 15.51
CA THR A 139 2.26 5.30 16.46
C THR A 139 1.00 5.17 17.30
N GLU A 140 0.10 6.15 17.25
CA GLU A 140 -1.13 6.20 18.02
C GLU A 140 -2.33 6.36 17.08
N LEU A 141 -3.43 5.66 17.39
CA LEU A 141 -4.69 5.83 16.68
C LEU A 141 -5.56 6.85 17.41
N TYR A 142 -5.83 7.99 16.75
CA TYR A 142 -6.75 8.99 17.27
C TYR A 142 -8.14 8.81 16.62
N LEU A 143 -9.13 8.45 17.42
CA LEU A 143 -10.52 8.39 16.99
C LEU A 143 -11.16 9.76 17.19
N ILE A 144 -11.62 10.39 16.10
CA ILE A 144 -12.40 11.63 16.14
C ILE A 144 -13.87 11.23 15.94
N HIS A 145 -14.72 11.56 16.92
CA HIS A 145 -16.16 11.29 16.92
C HIS A 145 -16.96 12.55 16.58
#